data_AF-A0A8S1MVZ4-F1
#
_entry.id   AF-A0A8S1MVZ4-F1
#
_cell.length_a   1.000
_cell.length_b   1.000
_cell.length_c   1.000
_cell.angle_alpha   90.00
_cell.angle_beta   90.00
_cell.angle_gamma   90.00
#
_symmetry.space_group_name_H-M   'P 1'
#
loop_
_entity.id
_entity.type
_entity.pdbx_description
1 polymer ?
#
loop_
_entity_poly.entity_id
_entity_poly.type
_entity_poly.pdbx_seq_one_letter_code
_entity_poly.pdbx_strand_id
1 'polypeptide(L)'
;MRMIIPFQERSIQIIREKSCKIIQISFRIIIEWQIINKLVCNHMELLLVIFLWLQIMLSKIIVEKIAQQQYQKQLVKEQELVIVEKVCTADEILWIIRIILKDLKIDLKYEKLLQLFHKDAPKYYNATSSLKEVCKEFVDINHTLKNVLRIFHAIKPMLAAKKSPEEIRKLIEGKELLVETKFDGERIQCHFTPEVIRFFTRNSNDYAYLYKDKLGEIIRQSVQAQCATLDGEIIVLIKKLVIMLDLV
;
A
#
# COMPACT_ATOMS: atom_id res chain seq x y z
N MET A 1 -25.99 -52.90 -10.39
CA MET A 1 -27.16 -52.40 -9.65
C MET A 1 -27.16 -50.88 -9.76
N ARG A 2 -27.83 -50.37 -10.81
CA ARG A 2 -28.10 -48.95 -11.03
C ARG A 2 -29.32 -48.59 -10.20
N MET A 3 -29.27 -47.52 -9.43
CA MET A 3 -30.47 -46.81 -9.01
C MET A 3 -30.39 -45.42 -9.61
N ILE A 4 -31.29 -45.17 -10.56
CA ILE A 4 -31.55 -43.91 -11.22
C ILE A 4 -32.89 -43.38 -10.63
N ILE A 5 -33.07 -42.06 -10.70
CA ILE A 5 -34.34 -41.28 -10.82
C ILE A 5 -34.85 -40.64 -9.50
N PRO A 6 -35.38 -39.38 -9.48
CA PRO A 6 -35.34 -38.29 -10.48
C PRO A 6 -34.84 -36.93 -9.95
N PHE A 7 -34.37 -36.15 -10.92
CA PHE A 7 -34.40 -34.70 -11.00
C PHE A 7 -35.85 -34.20 -11.16
N GLN A 8 -36.27 -33.21 -10.35
CA GLN A 8 -37.37 -32.32 -10.67
C GLN A 8 -36.99 -30.86 -10.35
N GLU A 9 -36.72 -30.12 -11.41
CA GLU A 9 -36.74 -28.66 -11.44
C GLU A 9 -38.16 -28.11 -11.32
N ARG A 10 -38.25 -26.93 -10.67
CA ARG A 10 -39.30 -25.88 -10.64
C ARG A 10 -39.57 -25.54 -9.16
N SER A 11 -39.01 -24.48 -8.60
CA SER A 11 -39.27 -23.10 -9.01
C SER A 11 -38.16 -22.16 -8.54
N ILE A 12 -37.70 -21.32 -9.45
CA ILE A 12 -36.87 -20.14 -9.18
C ILE A 12 -37.68 -19.17 -8.32
N GLN A 13 -37.23 -18.88 -7.10
CA GLN A 13 -37.47 -17.59 -6.47
C GLN A 13 -36.21 -17.11 -5.75
N ILE A 14 -35.52 -16.23 -6.49
CA ILE A 14 -34.46 -15.30 -6.13
C ILE A 14 -34.60 -14.78 -4.68
N ILE A 15 -33.77 -15.26 -3.74
CA ILE A 15 -33.27 -14.44 -2.63
C ILE A 15 -31.77 -14.76 -2.44
N ARG A 16 -30.98 -13.84 -2.99
CA ARG A 16 -29.51 -13.80 -2.99
C ARG A 16 -28.91 -13.73 -1.59
N GLU A 17 -27.97 -14.64 -1.33
CA GLU A 17 -26.56 -14.32 -1.03
C GLU A 17 -26.28 -12.95 -0.38
N LYS A 18 -26.56 -12.80 0.92
CA LYS A 18 -25.91 -11.76 1.75
C LYS A 18 -25.43 -12.23 3.12
N SER A 19 -25.71 -13.47 3.52
CA SER A 19 -25.48 -13.92 4.89
C SER A 19 -24.10 -14.59 5.14
N CYS A 20 -23.38 -15.00 4.09
CA CYS A 20 -22.10 -15.72 4.27
C CYS A 20 -20.89 -14.84 4.65
N LYS A 21 -20.91 -13.52 4.39
CA LYS A 21 -19.78 -12.64 4.76
C LYS A 21 -19.73 -12.33 6.26
N ILE A 22 -20.88 -12.36 6.94
CA ILE A 22 -20.96 -12.08 8.38
C ILE A 22 -20.35 -13.24 9.18
N ILE A 23 -20.60 -14.48 8.76
CA ILE A 23 -20.11 -15.68 9.46
C ILE A 23 -18.57 -15.81 9.36
N GLN A 24 -17.95 -15.39 8.24
CA GLN A 24 -16.48 -15.36 8.13
C GLN A 24 -15.82 -14.26 8.98
N ILE A 25 -16.50 -13.13 9.21
CA ILE A 25 -16.03 -12.09 10.13
C ILE A 25 -16.11 -12.60 11.58
N SER A 26 -17.17 -13.34 11.93
CA SER A 26 -17.35 -13.92 13.25
C SER A 26 -16.22 -14.90 13.64
N PHE A 27 -15.76 -15.74 12.72
CA PHE A 27 -14.67 -16.69 13.01
C PHE A 27 -13.31 -16.01 13.22
N ARG A 28 -13.05 -14.91 12.50
CA ARG A 28 -11.80 -14.15 12.64
C ARG A 28 -11.75 -13.36 13.94
N ILE A 29 -12.90 -12.85 14.39
CA ILE A 29 -13.08 -12.22 15.71
C ILE A 29 -12.80 -13.24 16.82
N ILE A 30 -13.26 -14.48 16.71
CA ILE A 30 -13.06 -15.52 17.75
C ILE A 30 -11.56 -15.87 17.91
N ILE A 31 -10.78 -15.92 16.84
CA ILE A 31 -9.35 -16.22 16.92
C ILE A 31 -8.56 -15.03 17.50
N GLU A 32 -8.88 -13.79 17.10
CA GLU A 32 -8.28 -12.59 17.72
C GLU A 32 -8.67 -12.48 19.22
N TRP A 33 -9.88 -12.93 19.59
CA TRP A 33 -10.36 -12.98 20.97
C TRP A 33 -9.60 -14.00 21.85
N GLN A 34 -9.21 -15.15 21.32
CA GLN A 34 -8.39 -16.14 22.05
C GLN A 34 -6.96 -15.64 22.34
N ILE A 35 -6.41 -14.77 21.48
CA ILE A 35 -5.08 -14.17 21.66
C ILE A 35 -5.12 -13.07 22.73
N ILE A 36 -6.18 -12.25 22.74
CA ILE A 36 -6.36 -11.16 23.72
C ILE A 36 -6.65 -11.71 25.13
N ASN A 37 -7.44 -12.78 25.25
CA ASN A 37 -7.75 -13.40 26.55
C ASN A 37 -6.52 -14.01 27.25
N LYS A 38 -5.44 -14.29 26.52
CA LYS A 38 -4.21 -14.86 27.09
C LYS A 38 -3.25 -13.80 27.66
N LEU A 39 -3.52 -12.51 27.42
CA LEU A 39 -2.60 -11.39 27.69
C LEU A 39 -3.09 -10.37 28.74
N VAL A 40 -4.36 -10.40 29.17
CA VAL A 40 -4.91 -9.36 30.06
C VAL A 40 -5.61 -9.97 31.29
N CYS A 41 -4.99 -9.80 32.47
CA CYS A 41 -5.46 -10.35 33.76
C CYS A 41 -6.42 -9.44 34.55
N ASN A 42 -6.99 -8.36 33.99
CA ASN A 42 -7.93 -7.51 34.73
C ASN A 42 -9.16 -7.11 33.90
N HIS A 43 -10.34 -7.49 34.40
CA HIS A 43 -11.64 -7.38 33.74
C HIS A 43 -12.09 -5.92 33.46
N MET A 44 -11.51 -4.94 34.18
CA MET A 44 -11.80 -3.50 34.03
C MET A 44 -10.99 -2.83 32.90
N GLU A 45 -9.77 -3.27 32.63
CA GLU A 45 -8.97 -2.77 31.50
C GLU A 45 -9.51 -3.31 30.16
N LEU A 46 -10.09 -4.52 30.18
CA LEU A 46 -10.68 -5.17 29.01
C LEU A 46 -11.85 -4.36 28.43
N LEU A 47 -12.72 -3.79 29.28
CA LEU A 47 -13.87 -3.00 28.85
C LEU A 47 -13.47 -1.66 28.21
N LEU A 48 -12.44 -1.00 28.76
CA LEU A 48 -11.86 0.20 28.17
C LEU A 48 -11.19 -0.09 26.83
N VAL A 49 -10.44 -1.19 26.73
CA VAL A 49 -9.81 -1.62 25.47
C VAL A 49 -10.87 -1.98 24.43
N ILE A 50 -11.95 -2.68 24.82
CA ILE A 50 -13.07 -3.04 23.94
C ILE A 50 -13.84 -1.79 23.47
N PHE A 51 -14.09 -0.82 24.36
CA PHE A 51 -14.79 0.41 24.02
C PHE A 51 -13.95 1.28 23.07
N LEU A 52 -12.65 1.44 23.37
CA LEU A 52 -11.70 2.12 22.50
C LEU A 52 -11.56 1.39 21.15
N TRP A 53 -11.56 0.06 21.14
CA TRP A 53 -11.59 -0.76 19.93
C TRP A 53 -12.84 -0.57 19.09
N LEU A 54 -14.03 -0.55 19.72
CA LEU A 54 -15.31 -0.31 19.05
C LEU A 54 -15.35 1.08 18.40
N GLN A 55 -14.78 2.08 19.07
CA GLN A 55 -14.70 3.47 18.61
C GLN A 55 -13.69 3.63 17.46
N ILE A 56 -12.56 2.93 17.53
CA ILE A 56 -11.58 2.82 16.43
C ILE A 56 -12.19 2.05 15.25
N MET A 57 -12.96 0.99 15.50
CA MET A 57 -13.63 0.21 14.45
C MET A 57 -14.74 0.99 13.75
N LEU A 58 -15.54 1.77 14.50
CA LEU A 58 -16.56 2.65 13.93
C LEU A 58 -15.94 3.75 13.06
N SER A 59 -14.91 4.43 13.57
CA SER A 59 -14.19 5.45 12.78
C SER A 59 -13.50 4.84 11.55
N LYS A 60 -12.94 3.63 11.66
CA LYS A 60 -12.38 2.90 10.52
C LYS A 60 -13.43 2.53 9.48
N ILE A 61 -14.61 2.06 9.88
CA ILE A 61 -15.72 1.75 8.96
C ILE A 61 -16.21 3.00 8.24
N ILE A 62 -16.33 4.13 8.94
CA ILE A 62 -16.74 5.41 8.35
C ILE A 62 -15.69 5.91 7.35
N VAL A 63 -14.41 5.92 7.75
CA VAL A 63 -13.31 6.35 6.88
C VAL A 63 -13.15 5.41 5.67
N GLU A 64 -13.33 4.09 5.84
CA GLU A 64 -13.30 3.12 4.74
C GLU A 64 -14.48 3.33 3.77
N LYS A 65 -15.68 3.61 4.28
CA LYS A 65 -16.86 3.94 3.44
C LYS A 65 -16.65 5.23 2.65
N ILE A 66 -16.11 6.27 3.27
CA ILE A 66 -15.76 7.54 2.61
C ILE A 66 -14.67 7.31 1.55
N ALA A 67 -13.65 6.49 1.86
CA ALA A 67 -12.54 6.20 0.96
C ALA A 67 -12.94 5.34 -0.25
N GLN A 68 -13.87 4.40 -0.10
CA GLN A 68 -14.35 3.52 -1.18
C GLN A 68 -15.25 4.25 -2.19
N GLN A 69 -15.75 5.44 -1.87
CA GLN A 69 -16.64 6.22 -2.73
C GLN A 69 -15.90 7.23 -3.63
N GLN A 70 -14.84 6.80 -4.32
CA GLN A 70 -14.21 7.65 -5.35
C GLN A 70 -15.11 7.89 -6.57
N TYR A 71 -16.14 7.06 -6.80
CA TYR A 71 -17.01 7.11 -7.98
C TYR A 71 -18.46 7.58 -7.71
N GLN A 72 -18.84 7.85 -6.45
CA GLN A 72 -20.19 8.32 -6.12
C GLN A 72 -20.22 9.86 -5.99
N LYS A 73 -21.34 10.46 -6.42
CA LYS A 73 -21.58 11.91 -6.47
C LYS A 73 -21.21 12.60 -5.15
N GLN A 74 -20.59 13.78 -5.26
CA GLN A 74 -20.13 14.65 -4.17
C GLN A 74 -21.13 14.81 -3.01
N LEU A 75 -22.43 14.80 -3.31
CA LEU A 75 -23.55 14.84 -2.36
C LEU A 75 -23.56 13.72 -1.30
N VAL A 76 -23.07 12.51 -1.61
CA VAL A 76 -23.09 11.39 -0.63
C VAL A 76 -22.01 11.59 0.44
N LYS A 77 -20.88 12.23 0.08
CA LYS A 77 -19.77 12.51 1.00
C LYS A 77 -20.16 13.59 2.03
N GLU A 78 -20.93 14.59 1.59
CA GLU A 78 -21.43 15.65 2.47
C GLU A 78 -22.43 15.09 3.50
N GLN A 79 -23.31 14.17 3.09
CA GLN A 79 -24.28 13.56 3.99
C GLN A 79 -23.65 12.65 5.06
N GLU A 80 -22.58 11.92 4.73
CA GLU A 80 -21.88 11.10 5.74
C GLU A 80 -21.10 11.95 6.75
N LEU A 81 -20.58 13.12 6.36
CA LEU A 81 -19.92 14.06 7.29
C LEU A 81 -20.91 14.65 8.30
N VAL A 82 -22.17 14.90 7.89
CA VAL A 82 -23.23 15.36 8.81
C VAL A 82 -23.58 14.31 9.86
N ILE A 83 -23.42 13.02 9.56
CA ILE A 83 -23.62 11.94 10.55
C ILE A 83 -22.50 11.96 11.60
N VAL A 84 -21.26 12.27 11.19
CA VAL A 84 -20.12 12.38 12.10
C VAL A 84 -20.35 13.52 13.11
N GLU A 85 -20.87 14.67 12.68
CA GLU A 85 -21.20 15.80 13.57
C GLU A 85 -22.22 15.43 14.65
N LYS A 86 -23.20 14.57 14.32
CA LYS A 86 -24.28 14.21 15.24
C LYS A 86 -23.90 13.13 16.26
N VAL A 87 -22.84 12.37 16.01
CA VAL A 87 -22.47 11.19 16.81
C VAL A 87 -21.16 11.39 17.56
N CYS A 88 -20.27 12.26 17.08
CA CYS A 88 -18.94 12.44 17.64
C CYS A 88 -18.81 13.67 18.53
N THR A 89 -17.88 13.59 19.49
CA THR A 89 -17.49 14.75 20.30
C THR A 89 -16.59 15.71 19.51
N ALA A 90 -16.43 16.95 19.99
CA ALA A 90 -15.60 17.96 19.32
C ALA A 90 -14.14 17.49 19.11
N ASP A 91 -13.57 16.77 20.09
CA ASP A 91 -12.22 16.22 20.02
C ASP A 91 -12.10 15.09 18.99
N GLU A 92 -13.11 14.22 18.90
CA GLU A 92 -13.16 13.15 17.90
C GLU A 92 -13.26 13.71 16.48
N ILE A 93 -14.11 14.72 16.27
CA ILE A 93 -14.25 15.41 14.99
C ILE A 93 -12.90 16.02 14.58
N LEU A 94 -12.18 16.65 15.50
CA LEU A 94 -10.85 17.21 15.24
C LEU A 94 -9.87 16.12 14.74
N TRP A 95 -9.82 14.97 15.41
CA TRP A 95 -8.96 13.86 15.00
C TRP A 95 -9.38 13.24 13.67
N ILE A 96 -10.67 13.09 13.42
CA ILE A 96 -11.20 12.61 12.13
C ILE A 96 -10.80 13.55 11.00
N ILE A 97 -10.98 14.87 11.17
CA ILE A 97 -10.56 15.88 10.20
C ILE A 97 -9.06 15.77 9.91
N ARG A 98 -8.23 15.64 10.94
CA ARG A 98 -6.79 15.45 10.78
C ARG A 98 -6.42 14.19 10.00
N ILE A 99 -7.11 13.06 10.24
CA ILE A 99 -6.92 11.82 9.49
C ILE A 99 -7.33 11.99 8.02
N ILE A 100 -8.47 12.64 7.75
CA ILE A 100 -8.96 12.90 6.39
C ILE A 100 -7.99 13.79 5.63
N LEU A 101 -7.50 14.86 6.27
CA LEU A 101 -6.48 15.76 5.71
C LEU A 101 -5.09 15.11 5.61
N LYS A 102 -4.91 13.91 6.18
CA LYS A 102 -3.62 13.20 6.30
C LYS A 102 -2.53 14.01 7.00
N ASP A 103 -2.94 14.87 7.93
CA ASP A 103 -2.05 15.72 8.71
C ASP A 103 -2.46 15.68 10.18
N LEU A 104 -1.81 14.78 10.93
CA LEU A 104 -2.10 14.55 12.34
C LEU A 104 -1.54 15.66 13.25
N LYS A 105 -0.67 16.55 12.73
CA LYS A 105 0.06 17.56 13.52
C LYS A 105 0.79 16.99 14.74
N ILE A 106 1.17 15.71 14.67
CA ILE A 106 2.03 15.07 15.66
C ILE A 106 3.46 15.33 15.19
N ASP A 107 4.27 15.99 16.01
CA ASP A 107 5.70 16.27 15.72
C ASP A 107 6.56 15.00 15.88
N LEU A 108 6.11 13.92 15.23
CA LEU A 108 6.74 12.62 15.24
C LEU A 108 6.86 12.11 13.81
N LYS A 109 8.10 11.92 13.39
CA LYS A 109 8.40 11.30 12.11
C LYS A 109 7.89 9.86 12.10
N TYR A 110 7.33 9.42 10.97
CA TYR A 110 6.80 8.06 10.83
C TYR A 110 7.87 6.99 11.06
N GLU A 111 9.14 7.27 10.75
CA GLU A 111 10.25 6.33 11.03
C GLU A 111 10.36 6.04 12.52
N LYS A 112 10.26 7.07 13.36
CA LYS A 112 10.34 6.91 14.81
C LYS A 112 9.12 6.17 15.34
N LEU A 113 7.93 6.46 14.81
CA LEU A 113 6.71 5.71 15.13
C LEU A 113 6.87 4.22 14.79
N LEU A 114 7.37 3.90 13.59
CA LEU A 114 7.57 2.51 13.16
C LEU A 114 8.66 1.80 13.98
N GLN A 115 9.73 2.50 14.36
CA GLN A 115 10.77 1.95 15.25
C GLN A 115 10.22 1.56 16.62
N LEU A 116 9.28 2.35 17.16
CA LEU A 116 8.60 2.02 18.42
C LEU A 116 7.70 0.79 18.27
N PHE A 117 7.12 0.57 17.09
CA PHE A 117 6.33 -0.63 16.81
C PHE A 117 7.22 -1.87 16.68
N HIS A 118 8.27 -1.81 15.87
CA HIS A 118 9.27 -2.86 15.74
C HIS A 118 10.58 -2.31 15.14
N LYS A 119 11.73 -2.81 15.61
CA LYS A 119 13.07 -2.35 15.17
C LYS A 119 13.26 -2.38 13.64
N ASP A 120 12.71 -3.40 12.98
CA ASP A 120 12.85 -3.62 11.53
C ASP A 120 11.68 -3.07 10.70
N ALA A 121 10.62 -2.54 11.35
CA ALA A 121 9.44 -2.02 10.66
C ALA A 121 9.74 -0.87 9.68
N PRO A 122 10.61 0.12 9.97
CA PRO A 122 10.93 1.17 9.00
C PRO A 122 11.60 0.61 7.75
N LYS A 123 12.49 -0.37 7.93
CA LYS A 123 13.21 -1.02 6.82
C LYS A 123 12.24 -1.77 5.91
N TYR A 124 11.33 -2.53 6.50
CA TYR A 124 10.33 -3.28 5.75
C TYR A 124 9.28 -2.36 5.09
N TYR A 125 8.89 -1.29 5.77
CA TYR A 125 8.01 -0.27 5.17
C TYR A 125 8.65 0.38 3.95
N ASN A 126 9.95 0.69 4.00
CA ASN A 126 10.64 1.28 2.86
C ASN A 126 10.77 0.30 1.67
N ALA A 127 10.71 -1.01 1.90
CA ALA A 127 10.75 -2.00 0.83
C ALA A 127 9.38 -2.40 0.27
N THR A 128 8.30 -2.08 0.98
CA THR A 128 6.94 -2.50 0.58
C THR A 128 5.97 -1.35 0.37
N SER A 129 6.30 -0.15 0.88
CA SER A 129 5.45 1.04 0.92
C SER A 129 4.04 0.78 1.46
N SER A 130 3.88 -0.23 2.32
CA SER A 130 2.58 -0.68 2.83
C SER A 130 2.62 -0.89 4.34
N LEU A 131 1.90 -0.03 5.07
CA LEU A 131 1.71 -0.19 6.51
C LEU A 131 0.98 -1.49 6.85
N LYS A 132 0.04 -1.92 5.98
CA LYS A 132 -0.71 -3.16 6.19
C LYS A 132 0.21 -4.38 6.18
N GLU A 133 1.18 -4.42 5.28
CA GLU A 133 2.14 -5.53 5.23
C GLU A 133 3.09 -5.49 6.43
N VAL A 134 3.52 -4.30 6.87
CA VAL A 134 4.31 -4.13 8.11
C VAL A 134 3.57 -4.71 9.32
N CYS A 135 2.30 -4.35 9.51
CA CYS A 135 1.51 -4.84 10.64
C CYS A 135 1.26 -6.36 10.57
N LYS A 136 1.20 -6.96 9.37
CA LYS A 136 1.08 -8.40 9.21
C LYS A 136 2.37 -9.16 9.46
N GLU A 137 3.51 -8.59 9.07
CA GLU A 137 4.81 -9.25 9.19
C GLU A 137 5.29 -9.28 10.65
N PHE A 138 5.12 -8.17 11.37
CA PHE A 138 5.59 -8.02 12.75
C PHE A 138 4.49 -8.20 13.80
N VAL A 139 3.60 -9.20 13.59
CA VAL A 139 2.64 -9.62 14.63
C VAL A 139 3.39 -10.20 15.84
N ASP A 140 4.49 -10.92 15.58
CA ASP A 140 5.43 -11.37 16.61
C ASP A 140 6.57 -10.36 16.74
N ILE A 141 6.75 -9.79 17.94
CA ILE A 141 7.76 -8.78 18.25
C ILE A 141 9.20 -9.32 18.19
N ASN A 142 9.38 -10.64 18.25
CA ASN A 142 10.69 -11.28 18.14
C ASN A 142 11.01 -11.68 16.69
N HIS A 143 10.09 -11.45 15.76
CA HIS A 143 10.28 -11.79 14.36
C HIS A 143 11.47 -11.01 13.77
N THR A 144 12.46 -11.74 13.28
CA THR A 144 13.62 -11.14 12.60
C THR A 144 13.43 -11.26 11.09
N LEU A 145 13.46 -10.11 10.43
CA LEU A 145 13.24 -10.02 8.99
C LEU A 145 14.38 -10.69 8.21
N LYS A 146 14.08 -11.73 7.42
CA LYS A 146 15.07 -12.43 6.58
C LYS A 146 15.25 -11.78 5.20
N ASN A 147 14.14 -11.53 4.49
CA ASN A 147 14.14 -10.95 3.15
C ASN A 147 13.28 -9.69 3.13
N VAL A 148 13.87 -8.59 2.68
CA VAL A 148 13.22 -7.28 2.68
C VAL A 148 12.47 -7.02 1.38
N LEU A 149 13.00 -7.51 0.25
CA LEU A 149 12.48 -7.21 -1.07
C LEU A 149 11.45 -8.25 -1.50
N ARG A 150 10.30 -7.77 -1.97
CA ARG A 150 9.23 -8.60 -2.54
C ARG A 150 8.82 -8.03 -3.89
N ILE A 151 8.62 -8.91 -4.87
CA ILE A 151 8.13 -8.49 -6.17
C ILE A 151 6.70 -7.94 -6.05
N PHE A 152 6.35 -7.00 -6.93
CA PHE A 152 5.06 -6.29 -6.95
C PHE A 152 4.73 -5.47 -5.69
N HIS A 153 5.74 -5.21 -4.87
CA HIS A 153 5.67 -4.26 -3.77
C HIS A 153 6.61 -3.10 -4.08
N ALA A 154 6.06 -1.89 -4.09
CA ALA A 154 6.83 -0.70 -4.40
C ALA A 154 7.91 -0.48 -3.34
N ILE A 155 9.15 -0.33 -3.79
CA ILE A 155 10.29 0.01 -2.95
C ILE A 155 10.46 1.52 -3.00
N LYS A 156 10.62 2.16 -1.85
CA LYS A 156 10.94 3.59 -1.79
C LYS A 156 12.23 3.86 -2.55
N PRO A 157 12.20 4.74 -3.57
CA PRO A 157 13.38 4.99 -4.38
C PRO A 157 14.51 5.62 -3.57
N MET A 158 15.75 5.26 -3.91
CA MET A 158 16.92 5.90 -3.33
C MET A 158 17.00 7.36 -3.80
N LEU A 159 17.28 8.27 -2.85
CA LEU A 159 17.43 9.69 -3.10
C LEU A 159 18.92 10.06 -3.19
N ALA A 160 19.25 10.93 -4.13
CA ALA A 160 20.59 11.51 -4.25
C ALA A 160 20.68 12.78 -3.39
N ALA A 161 21.76 12.90 -2.61
CA ALA A 161 22.06 14.13 -1.90
C ALA A 161 22.75 15.13 -2.84
N LYS A 162 22.37 16.41 -2.77
CA LYS A 162 23.12 17.48 -3.42
C LYS A 162 24.41 17.73 -2.65
N LYS A 163 25.55 17.66 -3.33
CA LYS A 163 26.89 17.83 -2.75
C LYS A 163 27.72 18.78 -3.59
N SER A 164 28.62 19.51 -2.96
CA SER A 164 29.58 20.36 -3.67
C SER A 164 30.65 19.50 -4.37
N PRO A 165 31.32 20.01 -5.42
CA PRO A 165 32.41 19.29 -6.08
C PRO A 165 33.53 18.87 -5.11
N GLU A 166 33.80 19.67 -4.07
CA GLU A 166 34.82 19.37 -3.06
C GLU A 166 34.41 18.21 -2.15
N GLU A 167 33.15 18.18 -1.71
CA GLU A 167 32.61 17.06 -0.93
C GLU A 167 32.62 15.77 -1.75
N ILE A 168 32.27 15.87 -3.04
CA ILE A 168 32.27 14.76 -3.99
C ILE A 168 33.69 14.19 -4.12
N ARG A 169 34.71 15.05 -4.31
CA ARG A 169 36.12 14.62 -4.38
C ARG A 169 36.54 13.85 -3.13
N LYS A 170 36.22 14.36 -1.93
CA LYS A 170 36.54 13.69 -0.66
C LYS A 170 35.83 12.34 -0.50
N LEU A 171 34.59 12.21 -0.97
CA LEU A 171 33.83 10.95 -0.89
C LEU A 171 34.36 9.85 -1.81
N ILE A 172 34.94 10.26 -2.95
CA ILE A 172 35.36 9.39 -4.06
C ILE A 172 36.86 9.08 -4.02
N GLU A 173 37.64 9.76 -3.18
CA GLU A 173 39.08 9.51 -3.06
C GLU A 173 39.38 8.01 -2.85
N GLY A 174 40.17 7.44 -3.76
CA GLY A 174 40.52 6.02 -3.76
C GLY A 174 39.42 5.05 -4.23
N LYS A 175 38.32 5.53 -4.82
CA LYS A 175 37.20 4.72 -5.30
C LYS A 175 36.91 4.97 -6.78
N GLU A 176 36.42 3.94 -7.46
CA GLU A 176 35.89 4.05 -8.82
C GLU A 176 34.53 4.77 -8.80
N LEU A 177 34.30 5.63 -9.79
CA LEU A 177 33.09 6.43 -9.91
C LEU A 177 32.33 6.04 -11.18
N LEU A 178 31.04 5.75 -11.02
CA LEU A 178 30.09 5.70 -12.13
C LEU A 178 29.44 7.08 -12.26
N VAL A 179 29.47 7.65 -13.46
CA VAL A 179 28.77 8.90 -13.80
C VAL A 179 27.66 8.58 -14.78
N GLU A 180 26.44 8.95 -14.42
CA GLU A 180 25.25 8.77 -15.25
C GLU A 180 24.62 10.13 -15.56
N THR A 181 24.07 10.26 -16.78
CA THR A 181 23.29 11.43 -17.16
C THR A 181 21.99 11.48 -16.35
N LYS A 182 21.75 12.60 -15.68
CA LYS A 182 20.46 12.82 -15.01
C LYS A 182 19.39 13.16 -16.04
N PHE A 183 18.47 12.23 -16.27
CA PHE A 183 17.27 12.49 -17.06
C PHE A 183 16.25 13.32 -16.27
N ASP A 184 15.40 14.04 -16.99
CA ASP A 184 14.28 14.81 -16.43
C ASP A 184 12.97 14.23 -16.98
N GLY A 185 12.42 13.27 -16.26
CA GLY A 185 11.22 12.55 -16.67
C GLY A 185 10.39 12.12 -15.47
N GLU A 186 9.61 11.07 -15.65
CA GLU A 186 8.87 10.46 -14.55
C GLU A 186 9.66 9.26 -14.02
N ARG A 187 10.12 9.35 -12.77
CA ARG A 187 10.76 8.21 -12.10
C ARG A 187 9.73 7.10 -11.85
N ILE A 188 9.98 5.95 -12.44
CA ILE A 188 9.09 4.80 -12.43
C ILE A 188 9.88 3.54 -12.10
N GLN A 189 9.33 2.77 -11.16
CA GLN A 189 9.82 1.44 -10.83
C GLN A 189 8.97 0.40 -11.55
N CYS A 190 9.61 -0.43 -12.37
CA CYS A 190 8.94 -1.52 -13.09
C CYS A 190 9.20 -2.85 -12.39
N HIS A 191 8.15 -3.51 -11.93
CA HIS A 191 8.21 -4.89 -11.46
C HIS A 191 7.72 -5.81 -12.57
N PHE A 192 8.53 -6.79 -12.91
CA PHE A 192 8.35 -7.63 -14.07
C PHE A 192 8.37 -9.11 -13.70
N THR A 193 7.36 -9.85 -14.16
CA THR A 193 7.40 -11.28 -14.45
C THR A 193 6.86 -11.52 -15.86
N PRO A 194 7.08 -12.70 -16.47
CA PRO A 194 6.55 -13.03 -17.79
C PRO A 194 5.03 -12.77 -17.92
N GLU A 195 4.28 -13.02 -16.85
CA GLU A 195 2.83 -12.90 -16.81
C GLU A 195 2.36 -11.48 -16.45
N VAL A 196 3.03 -10.82 -15.51
CA VAL A 196 2.54 -9.60 -14.86
C VAL A 196 3.61 -8.52 -14.85
N ILE A 197 3.22 -7.33 -15.29
CA ILE A 197 4.06 -6.12 -15.23
C ILE A 197 3.30 -5.07 -14.45
N ARG A 198 3.99 -4.45 -13.48
CA ARG A 198 3.48 -3.30 -12.72
C ARG A 198 4.47 -2.16 -12.79
N PHE A 199 3.94 -0.95 -12.79
CA PHE A 199 4.72 0.28 -12.80
C PHE A 199 4.34 1.08 -11.57
N PHE A 200 5.29 1.41 -10.72
CA PHE A 200 5.06 2.22 -9.54
C PHE A 200 5.74 3.58 -9.69
N THR A 201 5.00 4.64 -9.38
CA THR A 201 5.57 5.99 -9.33
C THR A 201 6.49 6.16 -8.13
N ARG A 202 7.20 7.29 -8.07
CA ARG A 202 7.98 7.71 -6.90
C ARG A 202 7.25 7.59 -5.56
N ASN A 203 5.93 7.86 -5.57
CA ASN A 203 5.07 7.79 -4.38
C ASN A 203 4.37 6.44 -4.23
N SER A 204 4.87 5.39 -4.90
CA SER A 204 4.38 4.01 -4.80
C SER A 204 2.95 3.80 -5.31
N ASN A 205 2.45 4.66 -6.21
CA ASN A 205 1.16 4.47 -6.86
C ASN A 205 1.29 3.55 -8.09
N ASP A 206 0.38 2.59 -8.25
CA ASP A 206 0.36 1.67 -9.40
C ASP A 206 -0.20 2.37 -10.65
N TYR A 207 0.68 2.59 -11.63
CA TYR A 207 0.42 3.23 -12.92
C TYR A 207 0.49 2.22 -14.08
N ALA A 208 0.32 0.93 -13.79
CA ALA A 208 0.32 -0.10 -14.83
C ALA A 208 -0.73 0.17 -15.90
N TYR A 209 -1.89 0.72 -15.55
CA TYR A 209 -2.95 1.08 -16.52
C TYR A 209 -2.50 2.08 -17.60
N LEU A 210 -1.48 2.90 -17.32
CA LEU A 210 -1.01 3.93 -18.24
C LEU A 210 0.16 3.46 -19.11
N TYR A 211 1.07 2.66 -18.52
CA TYR A 211 2.35 2.30 -19.13
C TYR A 211 2.43 0.87 -19.65
N LYS A 212 1.63 -0.06 -19.13
CA LYS A 212 1.71 -1.48 -19.48
C LYS A 212 1.50 -1.74 -20.97
N ASP A 213 0.51 -1.09 -21.57
CA ASP A 213 0.20 -1.32 -22.98
C ASP A 213 1.21 -0.66 -23.93
N LYS A 214 1.93 0.36 -23.46
CA LYS A 214 2.91 1.11 -24.26
C LYS A 214 4.33 0.54 -24.16
N LEU A 215 4.72 0.11 -22.96
CA LEU A 215 6.10 -0.30 -22.65
C LEU A 215 6.22 -1.80 -22.33
N GLY A 216 5.12 -2.48 -22.04
CA GLY A 216 5.15 -3.86 -21.55
C GLY A 216 5.75 -4.85 -22.53
N GLU A 217 5.52 -4.69 -23.84
CA GLU A 217 6.14 -5.55 -24.86
C GLU A 217 7.65 -5.32 -24.97
N ILE A 218 8.08 -4.06 -24.98
CA ILE A 218 9.51 -3.69 -25.03
C ILE A 218 10.25 -4.28 -23.82
N ILE A 219 9.66 -4.17 -22.62
CA ILE A 219 10.27 -4.72 -21.40
C ILE A 219 10.36 -6.26 -21.47
N ARG A 220 9.31 -6.94 -21.96
CA ARG A 220 9.33 -8.41 -22.13
C ARG A 220 10.43 -8.88 -23.08
N GLN A 221 10.69 -8.13 -24.14
CA GLN A 221 11.71 -8.48 -25.13
C GLN A 221 13.12 -8.15 -24.64
N SER A 222 13.28 -7.08 -23.87
CA SER A 222 14.59 -6.59 -23.43
C SER A 222 15.09 -7.24 -22.13
N VAL A 223 14.20 -7.66 -21.23
CA VAL A 223 14.59 -8.18 -19.91
C VAL A 223 14.79 -9.70 -19.95
N GLN A 224 16.04 -10.13 -19.87
CA GLN A 224 16.43 -11.55 -19.85
C GLN A 224 16.43 -12.13 -18.43
N ALA A 225 15.30 -12.03 -17.73
CA ALA A 225 15.15 -12.57 -16.36
C ALA A 225 13.74 -13.12 -16.13
N GLN A 226 13.60 -14.13 -15.27
CA GLN A 226 12.29 -14.66 -14.88
C GLN A 226 11.50 -13.68 -13.99
N CYS A 227 12.20 -12.87 -13.22
CA CYS A 227 11.61 -11.82 -12.40
C CYS A 227 12.61 -10.69 -12.20
N ALA A 228 12.14 -9.45 -12.24
CA ALA A 228 13.00 -8.28 -12.07
C ALA A 228 12.25 -7.12 -11.43
N THR A 229 13.00 -6.27 -10.72
CA THR A 229 12.56 -4.94 -10.30
C THR A 229 13.55 -3.95 -10.88
N LEU A 230 13.07 -3.08 -11.76
CA LEU A 230 13.85 -2.07 -12.48
C LEU A 230 13.47 -0.69 -11.93
N ASP A 231 14.44 0.19 -11.77
CA ASP A 231 14.25 1.59 -11.40
C ASP A 231 14.83 2.46 -12.51
N GLY A 232 14.09 3.47 -12.94
CA GLY A 232 14.52 4.31 -14.05
C GLY A 232 13.59 5.49 -14.28
N GLU A 233 13.88 6.23 -15.34
CA GLU A 233 13.15 7.43 -15.73
C GLU A 233 12.40 7.17 -17.05
N ILE A 234 11.09 7.38 -17.06
CA ILE A 234 10.32 7.44 -18.31
C ILE A 234 10.46 8.85 -18.88
N ILE A 235 10.97 8.93 -20.11
CA ILE A 235 11.13 10.16 -20.87
C ILE A 235 10.24 10.16 -22.11
N VAL A 236 9.77 11.34 -22.51
CA VAL A 236 9.02 11.51 -23.75
C VAL A 236 10.00 11.88 -24.86
N LEU A 237 10.11 11.00 -25.85
CA LEU A 237 10.94 11.24 -27.03
C LEU A 237 10.10 11.87 -28.14
N ILE A 238 10.48 13.07 -28.56
CA ILE A 238 9.89 13.72 -29.73
C ILE A 238 10.60 13.16 -30.97
N LYS A 239 9.89 12.40 -31.81
CA LYS A 239 10.44 11.79 -33.04
C LYS A 239 10.89 12.78 -34.13
N LYS A 240 10.98 14.08 -33.83
CA LYS A 240 11.23 15.13 -34.81
C LYS A 240 12.65 15.71 -34.71
N LEU A 241 13.67 14.85 -34.77
CA LEU A 241 15.06 15.26 -35.08
C LEU A 241 16.02 14.09 -35.40
N VAL A 242 15.59 13.05 -36.13
CA VAL A 242 16.51 11.99 -36.62
C VAL A 242 17.10 12.33 -38.00
N ILE A 243 16.70 13.45 -38.63
CA ILE A 243 17.21 13.82 -39.98
C ILE A 243 18.53 14.64 -39.92
N MET A 244 19.05 14.98 -38.74
CA MET A 244 20.21 15.90 -38.63
C MET A 244 21.47 15.33 -37.96
N LEU A 245 21.48 14.06 -37.55
CA LEU A 245 22.66 13.45 -36.88
C LEU A 245 23.37 12.36 -37.71
N ASP A 246 22.88 12.05 -38.91
CA ASP A 246 23.58 11.18 -39.88
C ASP A 246 24.43 11.98 -40.89
N LEU A 247 24.70 13.26 -40.62
CA LEU A 247 25.53 14.15 -41.46
C LEU A 247 26.47 15.02 -40.61
N VAL A 248 27.40 14.40 -39.86
CA VAL A 248 28.76 14.94 -39.60
C VAL A 248 29.72 13.76 -39.37
#